data_AF-A0A965XKG2-F1
#
_entry.id   AF-A0A965XKG2-F1
#
_cell.length_a   1.000
_cell.length_b   1.000
_cell.length_c   1.000
_cell.angle_alpha   90.00
_cell.angle_beta   90.00
_cell.angle_gamma   90.00
#
_symmetry.space_group_name_H-M   'P 1'
#
loop_
_entity.id
_entity.type
_entity.pdbx_description
1 polymer ?
#
loop_
_entity_poly.entity_id
_entity_poly.type
_entity_poly.pdbx_seq_one_letter_code
_entity_poly.pdbx_strand_id
1 'polypeptide(L)' 'MSIKSVSIRIEEEMLEKIAFVADYEGRSVNSHILVLIRNNIKEYENEHGKIIGDINPEVNVKPARKK' A
#
# COMPACT_ATOMS: atom_id res chain seq x y z
N MET A 1 -7.24 -11.92 11.75
CA MET A 1 -6.34 -11.17 10.86
C MET A 1 -5.67 -10.07 11.67
N SER A 2 -4.34 -10.06 11.76
CA SER A 2 -3.59 -8.98 12.41
C SER A 2 -3.62 -7.74 11.52
N ILE A 3 -4.35 -6.71 11.92
CA ILE A 3 -4.32 -5.40 11.24
C ILE A 3 -3.00 -4.74 11.65
N LYS A 4 -2.12 -4.50 10.68
CA LYS A 4 -0.88 -3.73 10.90
C LYS A 4 -1.08 -2.31 10.37
N SER A 5 -0.70 -1.32 11.16
CA SER A 5 -0.62 0.07 10.71
C SER A 5 0.70 0.32 10.00
N VAL A 6 0.67 1.08 8.91
CA VAL A 6 1.85 1.52 8.17
C VAL A 6 1.85 3.03 8.12
N SER A 7 2.92 3.66 8.59
CA SER A 7 3.14 5.09 8.45
C SER A 7 4.05 5.34 7.25
N ILE A 8 3.56 6.09 6.27
CA ILE A 8 4.28 6.42 5.03
C ILE A 8 4.67 7.90 5.09
N ARG A 9 5.91 8.23 4.71
CA ARG A 9 6.32 9.62 4.51
C ARG A 9 6.07 10.00 3.06
N ILE A 10 5.33 11.08 2.87
CA ILE A 10 4.87 11.58 1.58
C ILE A 10 4.89 13.11 1.68
N GLU A 11 5.21 13.79 0.59
CA GLU A 11 5.16 15.25 0.51
C GLU A 11 3.72 15.76 0.73
N GLU A 12 3.58 16.89 1.40
CA GLU A 12 2.28 17.45 1.78
C GLU A 12 1.38 17.71 0.56
N GLU A 13 1.94 18.28 -0.51
CA GLU A 13 1.20 18.55 -1.75
C GLU A 13 0.64 17.27 -2.39
N MET A 14 1.36 16.14 -2.28
CA MET A 14 0.87 14.86 -2.78
C MET A 14 -0.27 14.32 -1.90
N LEU A 15 -0.21 14.55 -0.59
CA LEU A 15 -1.25 14.13 0.34
C LEU A 15 -2.56 14.90 0.10
N GLU A 16 -2.46 16.19 -0.19
CA GLU A 16 -3.62 17.00 -0.54
C GLU A 16 -4.26 16.54 -1.86
N LYS A 17 -3.44 16.26 -2.89
CA LYS A 17 -3.93 15.76 -4.18
C LYS A 17 -4.63 14.42 -4.04
N ILE A 18 -4.06 13.47 -3.29
CA ILE A 18 -4.70 12.16 -3.10
C ILE A 18 -5.96 12.28 -2.23
N ALA A 19 -5.98 13.20 -1.27
CA ALA A 19 -7.19 13.49 -0.49
C ALA A 19 -8.32 14.04 -1.36
N PHE A 20 -8.01 14.97 -2.26
CA PHE A 20 -8.97 15.50 -3.21
C PHE A 20 -9.54 14.42 -4.14
N VAL A 21 -8.68 13.56 -4.69
CA VAL A 21 -9.11 12.45 -5.56
C VAL A 21 -9.95 11.43 -4.78
N ALA A 22 -9.54 11.10 -3.56
CA ALA A 22 -10.27 10.15 -2.72
C ALA A 22 -11.66 10.69 -2.35
N ASP A 23 -11.76 11.98 -2.00
CA ASP A 23 -13.04 12.64 -1.67
C ASP A 23 -13.97 12.67 -2.89
N TYR A 24 -13.44 12.96 -4.08
CA TYR A 24 -14.18 12.89 -5.33
C TYR A 24 -14.73 11.48 -5.62
N GLU A 25 -13.98 10.43 -5.29
CA GLU A 25 -14.44 9.03 -5.40
C GLU A 25 -15.36 8.59 -4.23
N GLY A 26 -15.62 9.45 -3.25
CA GLY A 26 -16.40 9.13 -2.06
C GLY A 26 -15.70 8.14 -1.12
N ARG A 27 -14.36 8.17 -1.07
CA ARG A 27 -13.52 7.24 -0.30
C ARG A 27 -12.63 8.00 0.66
N SER A 28 -12.27 7.36 1.77
CA SER A 28 -11.17 7.87 2.59
C SER A 28 -9.83 7.66 1.87
N VAL A 29 -8.87 8.53 2.14
CA VAL A 29 -7.48 8.42 1.63
C VAL A 29 -6.92 7.02 1.85
N ASN A 30 -7.14 6.44 3.03
CA ASN A 30 -6.69 5.09 3.35
C ASN A 30 -7.33 4.02 2.45
N SER A 31 -8.64 4.12 2.20
CA SER A 31 -9.34 3.19 1.31
C SER A 31 -8.84 3.32 -0.13
N HIS A 32 -8.61 4.53 -0.60
CA HIS A 32 -8.07 4.80 -1.94
C HIS A 32 -6.64 4.21 -2.08
N ILE A 33 -5.75 4.43 -1.11
CA ILE A 33 -4.40 3.84 -1.10
C ILE A 33 -4.45 2.30 -1.14
N LEU A 34 -5.34 1.67 -0.37
CA LEU A 34 -5.49 0.21 -0.38
C LEU A 34 -5.95 -0.32 -1.75
N VAL A 35 -6.78 0.43 -2.46
CA VAL A 35 -7.21 0.07 -3.82
C VAL A 35 -6.04 0.19 -4.80
N LEU A 36 -5.26 1.26 -4.73
CA LEU A 36 -4.06 1.44 -5.55
C LEU A 36 -3.07 0.29 -5.35
N ILE A 37 -2.81 -0.10 -4.10
CA ILE A 37 -1.91 -1.22 -3.78
C ILE A 37 -2.45 -2.53 -4.38
N ARG A 38 -3.75 -2.83 -4.23
CA ARG A 38 -4.34 -4.06 -4.79
C ARG A 38 -4.27 -4.09 -6.31
N ASN A 39 -4.55 -2.97 -6.97
CA ASN A 39 -4.48 -2.87 -8.42
C ASN A 39 -3.04 -3.08 -8.90
N ASN A 40 -2.07 -2.44 -8.25
CA ASN A 40 -0.66 -2.60 -8.58
C ASN A 40 -0.18 -4.05 -8.43
N ILE A 41 -0.58 -4.74 -7.35
CA ILE A 41 -0.28 -6.17 -7.17
C ILE A 41 -0.90 -6.99 -8.32
N LYS A 42 -2.17 -6.74 -8.65
CA LYS A 42 -2.88 -7.48 -9.70
C LYS A 42 -2.25 -7.27 -11.08
N GLU A 43 -1.86 -6.04 -11.41
CA GLU A 43 -1.17 -5.71 -12.65
C GLU A 43 0.19 -6.42 -12.71
N TYR A 44 0.95 -6.36 -11.63
CA TYR A 44 2.23 -7.04 -11.52
C TYR A 44 2.11 -8.56 -11.69
N GLU A 45 1.14 -9.19 -11.01
CA GLU A 45 0.87 -10.63 -11.14
C GLU A 45 0.43 -11.04 -12.54
N ASN A 46 -0.28 -10.15 -13.24
CA ASN A 46 -0.73 -10.40 -14.62
C ASN A 46 0.44 -10.35 -15.61
N GLU A 47 1.40 -9.44 -15.41
CA GLU A 47 2.57 -9.28 -16.29
C GLU A 47 3.70 -10.28 -15.98
N HIS A 48 3.97 -10.57 -14.71
CA HIS A 48 5.15 -11.34 -14.28
C HIS A 48 4.83 -12.76 -13.78
N GLY A 49 3.54 -13.12 -13.71
CA GLY A 49 3.07 -14.34 -13.08
C GLY A 49 2.75 -14.13 -11.60
N LYS A 50 1.97 -15.07 -11.03
CA LYS A 50 1.49 -14.96 -9.64
C LYS A 50 2.65 -14.81 -8.66
N ILE A 51 2.48 -13.94 -7.67
CA ILE A 51 3.40 -13.84 -6.55
C ILE A 51 3.14 -15.06 -5.66
N ILE A 52 3.84 -16.15 -5.95
CA ILE A 52 3.77 -17.37 -5.14
C ILE A 52 4.84 -17.26 -4.06
N GLY A 53 4.41 -16.87 -2.87
CA GLY A 53 5.20 -16.93 -1.66
C GLY A 53 4.26 -16.80 -0.48
N ASP A 54 4.50 -17.58 0.57
CA ASP A 54 4.00 -17.25 1.91
C ASP A 54 4.65 -15.91 2.27
N ILE A 55 3.99 -14.80 1.92
CA ILE A 55 4.43 -13.46 2.31
C ILE A 55 4.16 -13.37 3.81
N ASN A 56 5.03 -13.99 4.61
CA ASN A 56 4.91 -13.98 6.04
C ASN A 56 4.87 -12.49 6.47
N PRO A 57 3.85 -12.04 7.22
CA PRO A 57 3.72 -10.67 7.70
C PRO A 57 4.95 -10.12 8.45
N GLU A 58 5.90 -10.99 8.81
CA GLU A 58 7.19 -10.68 9.41
C GLU A 58 8.24 -10.16 8.42
N VAL A 59 8.18 -10.52 7.13
CA VAL A 59 9.14 -10.06 6.11
C VAL A 59 8.88 -8.62 5.68
N ASN A 60 7.67 -8.10 5.92
CA ASN A 60 7.33 -6.69 5.69
C ASN A 60 7.73 -5.77 6.87
N VAL A 61 8.36 -6.31 7.91
CA VAL A 61 9.01 -5.50 8.95
C VAL A 61 10.43 -5.24 8.47
N LYS A 62 10.74 -3.96 8.23
CA LYS A 62 12.09 -3.46 7.92
C LYS A 62 13.12 -4.26 8.73
N PRO A 63 14.08 -4.97 8.12
CA PRO A 63 15.05 -5.74 8.88
C PRO A 63 15.68 -4.80 9.91
N ALA A 64 15.64 -5.20 11.18
CA ALA A 64 16.24 -4.42 12.27
C ALA A 64 17.66 -4.05 11.83
N ARG A 65 17.95 -2.75 11.89
CA ARG A 65 19.26 -2.18 11.50
C ARG A 65 20.33 -3.04 12.19
N LYS A 66 21.15 -3.76 11.42
CA LYS A 66 22.31 -4.47 12.00
C LYS A 66 23.17 -3.41 12.68
N LYS A 67 23.44 -3.65 13.97
CA LYS A 67 24.29 -2.82 14.82
C LYS A 67 25.73 -2.88 14.35
#